data_AF-A0A9X4QVR5-F1
#
_entry.id   AF-A0A9X4QVR5-F1
#
_cell.length_a   1.000
_cell.length_b   1.000
_cell.length_c   1.000
_cell.angle_alpha   90.00
_cell.angle_beta   90.00
_cell.angle_gamma   90.00
#
_symmetry.space_group_name_H-M   'P 1'
#
loop_
_entity.id
_entity.type
_entity.pdbx_description
1 polymer ?
#
loop_
_entity_poly.entity_id
_entity_poly.type
_entity_poly.pdbx_seq_one_letter_code
_entity_poly.pdbx_strand_id
1 'polypeptide(L)'
;MIKRAGLKLAFNTLFVKLMVSFLCVIVLLASCNLFAYLYLSRKLYKEIVRYNELGMKQTVDSYENQFRMTQTMLISLMRSDRWTVNLEILNRVKDNKRYDIIPEVKENLAALYTNPFLHLDNFILIFRKAGFVLEKEGTSSIADMFGRYYASKDYPPEYWAQSTAGSTFMQVLPVSEFQEHTMGQTRPKGPLMPILFKAASYGDVYGLLLVNPQRLYAAYGQSGDSTFSIWDREGTMLFASSPSDDMRSPLPLQHDTYHERNGNFFYFYKKRGGHRLHL
;
A
#
# COMPACT_ATOMS: atom_id res chain seq x y z
N MET A 1 -33.37 22.54 -72.02
CA MET A 1 -32.26 23.45 -72.41
C MET A 1 -31.48 23.79 -71.13
N ILE A 2 -30.40 23.05 -70.83
CA ILE A 2 -29.69 23.14 -69.53
C ILE A 2 -28.41 23.96 -69.73
N LYS A 3 -28.36 25.16 -69.14
CA LYS A 3 -27.15 26.01 -69.09
C LYS A 3 -26.22 25.48 -68.00
N ARG A 4 -25.06 24.92 -68.38
CA ARG A 4 -23.93 24.69 -67.46
C ARG A 4 -23.30 26.05 -67.12
N ALA A 5 -23.39 26.45 -65.85
CA ALA A 5 -22.66 27.58 -65.31
C ALA A 5 -21.16 27.21 -65.23
N GLY A 6 -20.37 27.72 -66.16
CA GLY A 6 -18.92 27.61 -66.13
C GLY A 6 -18.36 28.65 -65.16
N LEU A 7 -17.77 28.19 -64.06
CA LEU A 7 -16.99 28.99 -63.13
C LEU A 7 -15.70 29.45 -63.84
N LYS A 8 -15.74 30.55 -64.59
CA LYS A 8 -14.55 31.15 -65.20
C LYS A 8 -13.81 31.98 -64.16
N LEU A 9 -12.91 31.37 -63.40
CA LEU A 9 -11.88 32.13 -62.69
C LEU A 9 -10.83 32.58 -63.69
N ALA A 10 -10.94 33.83 -64.13
CA ALA A 10 -9.87 34.54 -64.82
C ALA A 10 -8.79 34.90 -63.79
N PHE A 11 -7.98 33.92 -63.43
CA PHE A 11 -6.81 34.13 -62.61
C PHE A 11 -5.62 34.57 -63.48
N ASN A 12 -5.00 35.68 -63.10
CA ASN A 12 -3.66 36.01 -63.57
C ASN A 12 -2.73 34.83 -63.31
N THR A 13 -2.23 34.22 -64.38
CA THR A 13 -1.44 32.97 -64.37
C THR A 13 -0.20 33.06 -63.49
N LEU A 14 0.40 34.25 -63.34
CA LEU A 14 1.57 34.47 -62.50
C LEU A 14 1.23 34.51 -61.00
N PHE A 15 0.13 35.18 -60.61
CA PHE A 15 -0.27 35.28 -59.21
C PHE A 15 -0.68 33.92 -58.63
N VAL A 16 -1.46 33.13 -59.39
CA VAL A 16 -1.85 31.78 -58.95
C VAL A 16 -0.66 30.84 -58.87
N LYS A 17 0.29 30.92 -59.81
CA LYS A 17 1.51 30.10 -59.75
C LYS A 17 2.32 30.39 -58.47
N LEU A 18 2.42 31.66 -58.07
CA LEU A 18 3.12 32.07 -56.85
C LEU A 18 2.34 31.66 -55.59
N MET A 19 1.01 31.81 -55.59
CA MET A 19 0.15 31.42 -54.46
C MET A 19 0.14 29.90 -54.24
N VAL A 20 0.10 29.10 -55.31
CA VAL A 20 0.19 27.63 -55.25
C VAL A 20 1.57 27.19 -54.78
N SER A 21 2.65 27.85 -55.23
CA SER A 21 4.00 27.55 -54.76
C SER A 21 4.14 27.79 -53.26
N PHE A 22 3.61 28.91 -52.76
CA PHE A 22 3.63 29.23 -51.33
C PHE A 22 2.74 28.26 -50.51
N LEU A 23 1.55 27.93 -51.03
CA LEU A 23 0.65 26.97 -50.40
C LEU A 23 1.29 25.58 -50.30
N CYS A 24 2.03 25.15 -51.32
CA CYS A 24 2.74 23.87 -51.32
C CYS A 24 3.77 23.81 -50.18
N VAL A 25 4.52 24.90 -49.95
CA VAL A 25 5.46 25.02 -48.83
C VAL A 25 4.73 24.96 -47.48
N ILE A 26 3.62 25.67 -47.32
CA ILE A 26 2.80 25.62 -46.09
C ILE A 26 2.30 24.20 -45.83
N VAL A 27 1.73 23.54 -46.83
CA VAL A 27 1.19 22.17 -46.69
C VAL A 27 2.31 21.19 -46.35
N LEU A 28 3.48 21.33 -46.97
CA LEU A 28 4.64 20.51 -46.66
C LEU A 28 5.10 20.72 -45.21
N LEU A 29 5.20 21.98 -44.75
CA LEU A 29 5.56 22.28 -43.37
C LEU A 29 4.51 21.76 -42.37
N ALA A 30 3.22 21.93 -42.67
CA ALA A 30 2.11 21.46 -41.84
C ALA A 30 2.08 19.93 -41.74
N SER A 31 2.31 19.21 -42.85
CA SER A 31 2.37 17.74 -42.85
C SER A 31 3.56 17.22 -42.05
N CYS A 32 4.72 17.86 -42.13
CA CYS A 32 5.89 17.51 -41.33
C CYS A 32 5.62 17.73 -39.82
N ASN A 33 5.04 18.86 -39.43
CA ASN A 33 4.65 19.13 -38.04
C ASN A 33 3.61 18.14 -37.53
N LEU A 34 2.58 17.83 -38.33
CA LEU A 34 1.55 16.86 -37.97
C LEU A 34 2.14 15.46 -37.80
N PHE A 35 3.03 15.05 -38.70
CA PHE A 35 3.71 13.76 -38.60
C PHE A 35 4.61 13.69 -37.36
N ALA A 36 5.41 14.74 -37.11
CA ALA A 36 6.25 14.84 -35.93
C ALA A 36 5.41 14.76 -34.64
N TYR A 37 4.29 15.49 -34.58
CA TYR A 37 3.35 15.44 -33.47
C TYR A 37 2.79 14.03 -33.25
N LEU A 38 2.21 13.41 -34.28
CA LEU A 38 1.61 12.08 -34.16
C LEU A 38 2.64 11.01 -33.76
N TYR A 39 3.84 11.06 -34.34
CA TYR A 39 4.91 10.14 -34.00
C TYR A 39 5.40 10.33 -32.57
N LEU A 40 5.65 11.58 -32.17
CA LEU A 40 6.13 11.91 -30.83
C LEU A 40 5.09 11.56 -29.76
N SER A 41 3.82 11.93 -29.96
CA SER A 41 2.73 11.61 -29.02
C SER A 41 2.56 10.10 -28.83
N ARG A 42 2.66 9.30 -29.90
CA ARG A 42 2.59 7.83 -29.81
C ARG A 42 3.81 7.24 -29.09
N LYS A 43 5.00 7.76 -29.36
CA LYS A 43 6.23 7.29 -28.70
C LYS A 43 6.23 7.64 -27.21
N LEU A 44 5.87 8.88 -26.87
CA LEU A 44 5.74 9.33 -25.48
C LEU A 44 4.71 8.51 -24.73
N TYR A 45 3.54 8.24 -25.32
CA TYR A 45 2.53 7.38 -24.71
C TYR A 45 3.10 5.99 -24.34
N LYS A 46 3.77 5.33 -25.30
CA LYS A 46 4.35 4.00 -25.06
C LYS A 46 5.42 4.05 -23.97
N GLU A 47 6.23 5.09 -23.94
CA GLU A 47 7.28 5.24 -22.93
C GLU A 47 6.69 5.50 -21.54
N ILE A 48 5.65 6.33 -21.43
CA ILE A 48 4.94 6.58 -20.17
C ILE A 48 4.32 5.28 -19.64
N VAL A 49 3.63 4.52 -20.50
CA VAL A 49 3.05 3.23 -20.10
C VAL A 49 4.14 2.27 -19.63
N ARG A 50 5.21 2.11 -20.43
CA ARG A 50 6.33 1.22 -20.10
C ARG A 50 7.01 1.62 -18.79
N TYR A 51 7.25 2.91 -18.58
CA TYR A 51 7.89 3.44 -17.38
C TYR A 51 7.03 3.15 -16.14
N ASN A 52 5.73 3.45 -16.20
CA ASN A 52 4.81 3.20 -15.08
C ASN A 52 4.59 1.71 -14.82
N GLU A 53 4.50 0.86 -15.85
CA GLU A 53 4.42 -0.60 -15.68
C GLU A 53 5.68 -1.16 -15.01
N LEU A 54 6.86 -0.68 -15.42
CA LEU A 54 8.13 -1.07 -14.79
C LEU A 54 8.21 -0.58 -13.34
N GLY A 55 7.82 0.68 -13.09
CA GLY A 55 7.77 1.26 -11.76
C GLY A 55 6.82 0.52 -10.83
N MET A 56 5.59 0.27 -11.28
CA MET A 56 4.59 -0.52 -10.55
C MET A 56 5.10 -1.93 -10.26
N LYS A 57 5.74 -2.57 -11.25
CA LYS A 57 6.35 -3.89 -11.04
C LYS A 57 7.40 -3.85 -9.93
N GLN A 58 8.31 -2.89 -9.97
CA GLN A 58 9.36 -2.72 -8.97
C GLN A 58 8.78 -2.41 -7.58
N THR A 59 7.76 -1.55 -7.49
CA THR A 59 7.08 -1.24 -6.22
C THR A 59 6.42 -2.49 -5.64
N VAL A 60 5.65 -3.23 -6.44
CA VAL A 60 5.03 -4.48 -5.98
C VAL A 60 6.10 -5.47 -5.51
N ASP A 61 7.16 -5.67 -6.29
CA ASP A 61 8.22 -6.63 -5.94
C ASP A 61 8.94 -6.20 -4.63
N SER A 62 9.12 -4.89 -4.42
CA SER A 62 9.70 -4.33 -3.18
C SER A 62 8.82 -4.58 -1.96
N TYR A 63 7.52 -4.28 -2.05
CA TYR A 63 6.55 -4.55 -0.98
C TYR A 63 6.44 -6.05 -0.69
N GLU A 64 6.39 -6.91 -1.71
CA GLU A 64 6.36 -8.36 -1.52
C GLU A 64 7.59 -8.87 -0.78
N ASN A 65 8.77 -8.39 -1.16
CA ASN A 65 10.01 -8.76 -0.47
C ASN A 65 10.00 -8.31 0.98
N GLN A 66 9.48 -7.10 1.24
CA GLN A 66 9.35 -6.55 2.59
C GLN A 66 8.41 -7.37 3.47
N PHE A 67 7.20 -7.70 2.97
CA PHE A 67 6.26 -8.55 3.71
C PHE A 67 6.80 -9.96 3.92
N ARG A 68 7.46 -10.54 2.90
CA ARG A 68 8.09 -11.86 3.00
C ARG A 68 9.21 -11.88 4.05
N MET A 69 10.03 -10.83 4.10
CA MET A 69 11.08 -10.68 5.10
C MET A 69 10.47 -10.60 6.51
N THR A 70 9.44 -9.77 6.69
CA THR A 70 8.69 -9.64 7.95
C THR A 70 8.12 -11.01 8.38
N GLN A 71 7.44 -11.73 7.48
CA GLN A 71 6.91 -13.06 7.74
C GLN A 71 8.02 -14.05 8.13
N THR A 72 9.15 -14.03 7.43
CA THR A 72 10.27 -14.94 7.71
C THR A 72 10.85 -14.68 9.11
N MET A 73 10.97 -13.42 9.51
CA MET A 73 11.43 -13.04 10.85
C MET A 73 10.45 -13.51 11.93
N LEU A 74 9.15 -13.32 11.74
CA LEU A 74 8.14 -13.80 12.68
C LEU A 74 8.12 -15.32 12.78
N ILE A 75 8.19 -16.03 11.66
CA ILE A 75 8.26 -17.50 11.64
C ILE A 75 9.53 -17.98 12.34
N SER A 76 10.67 -17.31 12.13
CA SER A 76 11.92 -17.64 12.81
C SER A 76 11.81 -17.46 14.32
N LEU A 77 11.18 -16.37 14.77
CA LEU A 77 10.93 -16.10 16.19
C LEU A 77 10.04 -17.20 16.79
N MET A 78 8.98 -17.58 16.08
CA MET A 78 8.01 -18.59 16.55
C MET A 78 8.55 -20.02 16.57
N ARG A 79 9.60 -20.32 15.82
CA ARG A 79 10.29 -21.61 15.88
C ARG A 79 11.19 -21.77 17.10
N SER A 80 11.44 -20.70 17.85
CA SER A 80 12.18 -20.79 19.10
C SER A 80 11.33 -21.48 20.16
N ASP A 81 11.83 -22.60 20.71
CA ASP A 81 11.17 -23.28 21.83
C ASP A 81 11.02 -22.34 23.03
N ARG A 82 12.05 -21.51 23.28
CA ARG A 82 12.05 -20.48 24.32
C ARG A 82 10.90 -19.50 24.14
N TRP A 83 10.69 -19.03 22.91
CA TRP A 83 9.58 -18.12 22.60
C TRP A 83 8.23 -18.75 22.94
N THR A 84 8.00 -19.96 22.45
CA THR A 84 6.72 -20.67 22.65
C THR A 84 6.44 -20.93 24.13
N VAL A 85 7.44 -21.42 24.87
CA VAL A 85 7.33 -21.67 26.31
C VAL A 85 7.05 -20.38 27.08
N ASN A 86 7.80 -19.32 26.80
CA ASN A 86 7.64 -18.05 27.50
C ASN A 86 6.26 -17.43 27.25
N LEU A 87 5.75 -17.49 26.02
CA LEU A 87 4.39 -17.05 25.72
C LEU A 87 3.33 -17.89 26.42
N GLU A 88 3.50 -19.21 26.52
CA GLU A 88 2.56 -20.05 27.25
C GLU A 88 2.51 -19.69 28.74
N ILE A 89 3.69 -19.48 29.35
CA ILE A 89 3.77 -19.08 30.76
C ILE A 89 3.09 -17.71 30.97
N LEU A 90 3.39 -16.72 30.12
CA LEU A 90 2.77 -15.40 30.22
C LEU A 90 1.26 -15.42 29.94
N ASN A 91 0.77 -16.31 29.08
CA ASN A 91 -0.66 -16.47 28.84
C ASN A 91 -1.43 -16.97 30.08
N ARG A 92 -0.73 -17.58 31.04
CA ARG A 92 -1.27 -18.03 32.33
C ARG A 92 -0.71 -17.23 33.52
N VAL A 93 -0.20 -16.01 33.28
CA VAL A 93 0.50 -15.23 34.31
C VAL A 93 -0.36 -14.90 35.53
N LYS A 94 -1.68 -14.82 35.36
CA LYS A 94 -2.63 -14.65 36.46
C LYS A 94 -2.59 -15.83 37.46
N ASP A 95 -2.33 -17.04 36.97
CA ASP A 95 -2.33 -18.26 37.77
C ASP A 95 -0.94 -18.56 38.33
N ASN A 96 0.10 -18.43 37.49
CA ASN A 96 1.47 -18.82 37.85
C ASN A 96 2.33 -17.68 38.42
N LYS A 97 1.89 -16.41 38.31
CA LYS A 97 2.59 -15.20 38.78
C LYS A 97 4.01 -15.01 38.24
N ARG A 98 4.36 -15.63 37.10
CA ARG A 98 5.69 -15.60 36.48
C ARG A 98 5.93 -14.35 35.62
N TYR A 99 5.85 -13.17 36.25
CA TYR A 99 6.16 -11.90 35.60
C TYR A 99 7.66 -11.72 35.32
N ASP A 100 8.52 -12.53 35.94
CA ASP A 100 9.97 -12.56 35.78
C ASP A 100 10.44 -12.90 34.35
N ILE A 101 9.55 -13.45 33.51
CA ILE A 101 9.84 -13.85 32.13
C ILE A 101 9.67 -12.70 31.13
N ILE A 102 9.03 -11.60 31.53
CA ILE A 102 8.80 -10.44 30.66
C ILE A 102 10.11 -9.90 30.04
N PRO A 103 11.21 -9.69 30.79
CA PRO A 103 12.46 -9.22 30.22
C PRO A 103 13.01 -10.14 29.11
N GLU A 104 12.92 -11.45 29.29
CA GLU A 104 13.38 -12.44 28.28
C GLU A 104 12.53 -12.37 27.00
N VAL A 105 11.22 -12.20 27.13
CA VAL A 105 10.35 -12.00 25.96
C VAL A 105 10.67 -10.67 25.27
N LYS A 106 10.92 -9.59 26.02
CA LYS A 106 11.32 -8.30 25.46
C LYS A 106 12.66 -8.38 24.72
N GLU A 107 13.63 -9.13 25.24
CA GLU A 107 14.93 -9.36 24.58
C GLU A 107 14.76 -10.09 23.24
N ASN A 108 13.92 -11.13 23.19
CA ASN A 108 13.61 -11.82 21.93
C ASN A 108 12.94 -10.90 20.90
N LEU A 109 12.16 -9.92 21.36
CA LEU A 109 11.51 -8.93 20.49
C LEU A 109 12.44 -7.79 20.07
N ALA A 110 13.54 -7.54 20.78
CA ALA A 110 14.50 -6.49 20.45
C ALA A 110 15.01 -6.61 19.00
N ALA A 111 15.21 -7.82 18.50
CA ALA A 111 15.61 -8.09 17.12
C ALA A 111 14.59 -7.57 16.07
N LEU A 112 13.31 -7.52 16.42
CA LEU A 112 12.27 -6.95 15.56
C LEU A 112 12.23 -5.42 15.66
N TYR A 113 12.27 -4.87 16.88
CA TYR A 113 12.21 -3.42 17.10
C TYR A 113 13.41 -2.67 16.53
N THR A 114 14.60 -3.28 16.60
CA THR A 114 15.85 -2.64 16.18
C THR A 114 16.09 -2.71 14.69
N ASN A 115 15.27 -3.47 13.94
CA ASN A 115 15.44 -3.61 12.50
C ASN A 115 14.84 -2.39 11.76
N PRO A 116 15.67 -1.47 11.23
CA PRO A 116 15.16 -0.26 10.58
C PRO A 116 14.39 -0.55 9.30
N PHE A 117 14.62 -1.70 8.66
CA PHE A 117 13.93 -2.09 7.44
C PHE A 117 12.47 -2.45 7.68
N LEU A 118 12.06 -2.81 8.91
CA LEU A 118 10.67 -3.17 9.19
C LEU A 118 9.75 -1.96 9.31
N HIS A 119 10.32 -0.74 9.45
CA HIS A 119 9.57 0.52 9.63
C HIS A 119 8.48 0.45 10.71
N LEU A 120 8.72 -0.35 11.76
CA LEU A 120 7.79 -0.55 12.87
C LEU A 120 7.75 0.71 13.74
N ASP A 121 6.53 1.13 14.07
CA ASP A 121 6.27 2.07 15.16
C ASP A 121 6.24 1.32 16.50
N ASN A 122 5.51 0.20 16.52
CA ASN A 122 5.43 -0.69 17.67
C ASN A 122 5.15 -2.15 17.29
N PHE A 123 5.43 -3.03 18.24
CA PHE A 123 5.04 -4.43 18.24
C PHE A 123 4.38 -4.71 19.59
N ILE A 124 3.21 -5.31 19.55
CA ILE A 124 2.36 -5.52 20.72
C ILE A 124 1.96 -7.00 20.75
N LEU A 125 2.25 -7.70 21.85
CA LEU A 125 1.66 -8.99 22.16
C LEU A 125 0.37 -8.79 22.94
N ILE A 126 -0.69 -9.45 22.50
CA ILE A 126 -2.02 -9.38 23.10
C ILE A 126 -2.31 -10.75 23.73
N PHE A 127 -2.34 -10.79 25.06
CA PHE A 127 -2.68 -11.98 25.84
C PHE A 127 -4.14 -11.93 26.24
N ARG A 128 -5.05 -12.38 25.37
CA ARG A 128 -6.49 -12.16 25.57
C ARG A 128 -7.04 -12.81 26.83
N LYS A 129 -6.64 -14.06 27.12
CA LYS A 129 -7.07 -14.76 28.35
C LYS A 129 -6.62 -14.02 29.61
N ALA A 130 -5.40 -13.52 29.60
CA ALA A 130 -4.85 -12.79 30.72
C ALA A 130 -5.30 -11.30 30.74
N GLY A 131 -5.85 -10.78 29.66
CA GLY A 131 -6.42 -9.43 29.56
C GLY A 131 -5.40 -8.30 29.58
N PHE A 132 -4.15 -8.58 29.18
CA PHE A 132 -3.07 -7.58 29.13
C PHE A 132 -2.34 -7.65 27.80
N VAL A 133 -1.57 -6.60 27.52
CA VAL A 133 -0.64 -6.54 26.40
C VAL A 133 0.78 -6.36 26.89
N LEU A 134 1.74 -6.81 26.09
CA LEU A 134 3.17 -6.56 26.29
C LEU A 134 3.73 -5.89 25.04
N GLU A 135 4.36 -4.72 25.21
CA GLU A 135 5.03 -3.99 24.14
C GLU A 135 6.41 -3.47 24.58
N LYS A 136 7.04 -2.61 23.78
CA LYS A 136 8.44 -2.20 24.00
C LYS A 136 8.67 -1.47 25.32
N GLU A 137 7.73 -0.64 25.78
CA GLU A 137 7.88 0.10 27.03
C GLU A 137 7.47 -0.76 28.23
N GLY A 138 6.40 -1.55 28.11
CA GLY A 138 6.04 -2.50 29.16
C GLY A 138 4.72 -3.22 28.95
N THR A 139 4.02 -3.47 30.05
CA THR A 139 2.70 -4.10 30.06
C THR A 139 1.61 -3.10 30.40
N SER A 140 0.43 -3.31 29.83
CA SER A 140 -0.78 -2.55 30.16
C SER A 140 -2.02 -3.39 29.91
N SER A 141 -3.19 -2.90 30.33
CA SER A 141 -4.45 -3.55 29.96
C SER A 141 -4.74 -3.34 28.47
N ILE A 142 -5.51 -4.25 27.86
CA ILE A 142 -5.97 -4.09 26.46
C ILE A 142 -6.75 -2.77 26.31
N ALA A 143 -7.56 -2.41 27.31
CA ALA A 143 -8.33 -1.17 27.33
C ALA A 143 -7.45 0.08 27.36
N ASP A 144 -6.39 0.10 28.18
CA ASP A 144 -5.46 1.24 28.22
C ASP A 144 -4.62 1.32 26.95
N MET A 145 -4.13 0.20 26.43
CA MET A 145 -3.32 0.17 25.21
C MET A 145 -4.07 0.78 24.03
N PHE A 146 -5.29 0.30 23.76
CA PHE A 146 -6.04 0.70 22.56
C PHE A 146 -7.07 1.79 22.81
N GLY A 147 -7.27 2.19 24.06
CA GLY A 147 -8.14 3.32 24.44
C GLY A 147 -7.35 4.57 24.78
N ARG A 148 -6.06 4.45 25.12
CA ARG A 148 -5.20 5.58 25.50
C ARG A 148 -3.94 5.65 24.67
N TYR A 149 -3.09 4.62 24.65
CA TYR A 149 -1.75 4.75 24.05
C TYR A 149 -1.74 4.66 22.51
N TYR A 150 -2.65 3.86 21.95
CA TYR A 150 -2.88 3.63 20.53
C TYR A 150 -4.39 3.64 20.26
N ALA A 151 -5.05 4.74 20.59
CA ALA A 151 -6.46 4.94 20.32
C ALA A 151 -6.70 5.16 18.83
N SER A 152 -7.65 4.41 18.26
CA SER A 152 -8.13 4.57 16.89
C SER A 152 -9.65 4.40 16.87
N LYS A 153 -10.34 5.17 16.02
CA LYS A 153 -11.78 5.05 15.83
C LYS A 153 -12.17 3.74 15.15
N ASP A 154 -11.35 3.29 14.21
CA ASP A 154 -11.61 2.08 13.41
C ASP A 154 -11.23 0.81 14.18
N TYR A 155 -10.32 0.94 15.16
CA TYR A 155 -9.81 -0.16 15.96
C TYR A 155 -9.92 0.10 17.47
N PRO A 156 -11.15 0.16 18.02
CA PRO A 156 -11.36 0.38 19.44
C PRO A 156 -10.91 -0.83 20.29
N PRO A 157 -10.78 -0.69 21.62
CA PRO A 157 -10.33 -1.78 22.50
C PRO A 157 -11.10 -3.10 22.34
N GLU A 158 -12.42 -3.01 22.11
CA GLU A 158 -13.30 -4.16 21.93
C GLU A 158 -12.96 -4.94 20.66
N TYR A 159 -12.51 -4.24 19.61
CA TYR A 159 -12.02 -4.86 18.39
C TYR A 159 -10.84 -5.78 18.73
N TRP A 160 -9.80 -5.27 19.39
CA TRP A 160 -8.61 -6.07 19.71
C TRP A 160 -8.86 -7.20 20.70
N ALA A 161 -9.84 -7.02 21.60
CA ALA A 161 -10.23 -8.07 22.54
C ALA A 161 -10.87 -9.28 21.84
N GLN A 162 -11.50 -9.08 20.67
CA GLN A 162 -12.22 -10.13 19.93
C GLN A 162 -11.51 -10.55 18.63
N SER A 163 -10.64 -9.68 18.08
CA SER A 163 -9.98 -9.89 16.81
C SER A 163 -9.06 -11.10 16.83
N THR A 164 -9.20 -11.93 15.80
CA THR A 164 -8.34 -13.08 15.52
C THR A 164 -7.81 -12.92 14.10
N ALA A 165 -6.60 -13.41 13.83
CA ALA A 165 -6.11 -13.53 12.45
C ALA A 165 -6.86 -14.61 11.62
N GLY A 166 -7.98 -15.14 12.13
CA GLY A 166 -8.77 -16.18 11.49
C GLY A 166 -7.97 -17.45 11.18
N SER A 167 -8.16 -18.00 9.98
CA SER A 167 -7.38 -19.12 9.45
C SER A 167 -5.97 -18.72 8.98
N THR A 168 -5.73 -17.43 8.75
CA THR A 168 -4.47 -16.95 8.20
C THR A 168 -3.42 -16.78 9.30
N PHE A 169 -2.14 -16.93 8.94
CA PHE A 169 -1.02 -16.71 9.85
C PHE A 169 -0.86 -15.23 10.21
N MET A 170 -1.05 -14.37 9.22
CA MET A 170 -0.84 -12.92 9.26
C MET A 170 -1.93 -12.26 8.43
N GLN A 171 -2.53 -11.19 8.95
CA GLN A 171 -3.56 -10.40 8.29
C GLN A 171 -3.13 -8.93 8.34
N VAL A 172 -3.12 -8.28 7.18
CA VAL A 172 -2.90 -6.83 7.08
C VAL A 172 -4.25 -6.14 7.16
N LEU A 173 -4.37 -5.16 8.05
CA LEU A 173 -5.59 -4.38 8.25
C LEU A 173 -5.46 -3.01 7.57
N PRO A 174 -6.59 -2.37 7.20
CA PRO A 174 -6.58 -1.01 6.68
C PRO A 174 -5.80 -0.02 7.55
N VAL A 175 -5.16 0.95 6.89
CA VAL A 175 -4.53 2.06 7.59
C VAL A 175 -5.58 2.89 8.31
N SER A 176 -5.31 3.23 9.56
CA SER A 176 -6.13 4.12 10.36
C SER A 176 -5.27 5.14 11.10
N GLU A 177 -5.88 6.24 11.51
CA GLU A 177 -5.25 7.26 12.34
C GLU A 177 -5.21 6.80 13.80
N PHE A 178 -4.01 6.81 14.37
CA PHE A 178 -3.78 6.50 15.78
C PHE A 178 -3.38 7.75 16.56
N GLN A 179 -3.81 7.79 17.81
CA GLN A 179 -3.52 8.87 18.74
C GLN A 179 -3.27 8.35 20.15
N GLU A 180 -2.51 9.12 20.90
CA GLU A 180 -2.22 8.89 22.31
C GLU A 180 -2.96 9.91 23.18
N HIS A 181 -3.71 9.43 24.16
CA HIS A 181 -4.43 10.22 25.15
C HIS A 181 -3.72 10.13 26.51
N THR A 182 -3.04 11.20 26.89
CA THR A 182 -2.31 11.29 28.17
C THR A 182 -2.78 12.50 28.95
N MET A 183 -3.31 12.28 30.16
CA MET A 183 -3.77 13.29 31.14
C MET A 183 -4.10 14.68 30.55
N GLY A 184 -5.19 14.74 29.76
CA GLY A 184 -5.72 15.99 29.20
C GLY A 184 -5.11 16.43 27.85
N GLN A 185 -4.14 15.69 27.32
CA GLN A 185 -3.57 15.92 25.99
C GLN A 185 -3.88 14.75 25.05
N THR A 186 -4.13 15.09 23.78
CA THR A 186 -4.20 14.11 22.69
C THR A 186 -3.03 14.39 21.74
N ARG A 187 -2.20 13.39 21.49
CA ARG A 187 -1.04 13.48 20.62
C ARG A 187 -1.24 12.55 19.41
N PRO A 188 -1.11 13.03 18.17
CA PRO A 188 -1.19 12.15 17.02
C PRO A 188 0.02 11.22 17.00
N LYS A 189 -0.22 9.92 16.82
CA LYS A 189 0.79 8.94 16.39
C LYS A 189 0.87 8.88 14.86
N GLY A 190 -0.21 9.32 14.21
CA GLY A 190 -0.36 9.37 12.77
C GLY A 190 -0.96 8.08 12.21
N PRO A 191 -1.00 7.97 10.88
CA PRO A 191 -1.51 6.81 10.19
C PRO A 191 -0.59 5.60 10.43
N LEU A 192 -1.18 4.48 10.86
CA LEU A 192 -0.48 3.21 11.04
C LEU A 192 -1.24 2.11 10.30
N MET A 193 -0.48 1.19 9.70
CA MET A 193 -0.97 -0.05 9.11
C MET A 193 -0.83 -1.18 10.13
N PRO A 194 -1.94 -1.68 10.69
CA PRO A 194 -1.89 -2.78 11.63
C PRO A 194 -1.71 -4.11 10.90
N ILE A 195 -0.80 -4.96 11.40
CA ILE A 195 -0.59 -6.32 10.90
C ILE A 195 -0.77 -7.28 12.07
N LEU A 196 -1.86 -8.01 12.07
CA LEU A 196 -2.20 -9.00 13.09
C LEU A 196 -1.62 -10.36 12.70
N PHE A 197 -1.00 -11.07 13.63
CA PHE A 197 -0.50 -12.42 13.38
C PHE A 197 -0.65 -13.32 14.61
N LYS A 198 -0.63 -14.63 14.39
CA LYS A 198 -0.64 -15.61 15.50
C LYS A 198 0.76 -15.70 16.11
N ALA A 199 0.91 -15.29 17.37
CA ALA A 199 2.23 -15.29 18.02
C ALA A 199 2.63 -16.66 18.58
N ALA A 200 1.67 -17.55 18.79
CA ALA A 200 1.88 -18.93 19.21
C ALA A 200 0.99 -19.88 18.40
N SER A 201 1.47 -21.10 18.15
CA SER A 201 0.69 -22.16 17.48
C SER A 201 -0.49 -22.63 18.34
N TYR A 202 -0.37 -22.51 19.65
CA TYR A 202 -1.38 -22.88 20.64
C TYR A 202 -1.57 -21.73 21.63
N GLY A 203 -2.82 -21.32 21.87
CA GLY A 203 -3.17 -20.27 22.82
C GLY A 203 -3.80 -19.03 22.20
N ASP A 204 -4.33 -18.16 23.07
CA ASP A 204 -4.99 -16.91 22.71
C ASP A 204 -4.02 -15.72 22.77
N VAL A 205 -2.81 -15.92 22.21
CA VAL A 205 -1.76 -14.89 22.14
C VAL A 205 -1.56 -14.47 20.70
N TYR A 206 -1.77 -13.19 20.44
CA TYR A 206 -1.66 -12.58 19.12
C TYR A 206 -0.59 -11.52 19.14
N GLY A 207 0.11 -11.37 18.02
CA GLY A 207 1.01 -10.26 17.82
C GLY A 207 0.38 -9.23 16.89
N LEU A 208 0.66 -7.98 17.16
CA LEU A 208 0.23 -6.84 16.38
C LEU A 208 1.45 -5.99 16.05
N LEU A 209 1.76 -5.88 14.76
CA LEU A 209 2.72 -4.91 14.26
C LEU A 209 1.97 -3.64 13.88
N LEU A 210 2.49 -2.49 14.29
CA LEU A 210 2.03 -1.20 13.81
C LEU A 210 3.12 -0.60 12.94
N VAL A 211 2.85 -0.52 11.64
CA VAL A 211 3.85 -0.07 10.65
C VAL A 211 3.46 1.29 10.12
N ASN A 212 4.42 2.18 9.92
CA ASN A 212 4.14 3.48 9.29
C ASN A 212 4.07 3.32 7.77
N PRO A 213 2.88 3.45 7.14
CA PRO A 213 2.70 3.15 5.73
C PRO A 213 3.31 4.23 4.82
N GLN A 214 3.45 5.46 5.28
CA GLN A 214 4.13 6.54 4.53
C GLN A 214 5.63 6.29 4.46
N ARG A 215 6.25 5.81 5.56
CA ARG A 215 7.66 5.41 5.55
C ARG A 215 7.89 4.22 4.63
N LEU A 216 6.98 3.23 4.64
CA LEU A 216 7.02 2.13 3.67
C LEU A 216 6.93 2.65 2.23
N TYR A 217 5.99 3.56 1.96
CA TYR A 217 5.83 4.14 0.63
C TYR A 217 7.05 4.95 0.20
N ALA A 218 7.65 5.73 1.09
CA ALA A 218 8.86 6.48 0.81
C ALA A 218 10.08 5.56 0.55
N ALA A 219 10.13 4.39 1.18
CA ALA A 219 11.23 3.43 1.03
C ALA A 219 11.08 2.50 -0.19
N TYR A 220 9.84 2.11 -0.53
CA TYR A 220 9.57 1.04 -1.51
C TYR A 220 8.64 1.45 -2.66
N GLY A 221 7.92 2.56 -2.51
CA GLY A 221 7.15 3.17 -3.59
C GLY A 221 8.05 3.90 -4.58
N GLN A 222 7.66 3.92 -5.86
CA GLN A 222 8.27 4.88 -6.78
C GLN A 222 7.76 6.28 -6.47
N SER A 223 8.70 7.19 -6.22
CA SER A 223 8.45 8.62 -6.05
C SER A 223 8.05 9.23 -7.40
N GLY A 224 6.79 9.63 -7.53
CA GLY A 224 6.27 10.38 -8.67
C GLY A 224 4.92 11.01 -8.32
N ASP A 225 4.41 11.92 -9.16
CA ASP A 225 3.10 12.59 -8.98
C ASP A 225 1.89 11.64 -9.09
N SER A 226 2.10 10.32 -9.11
CA SER A 226 1.06 9.31 -9.25
C SER A 226 0.55 8.84 -7.88
N THR A 227 -0.77 8.85 -7.71
CA THR A 227 -1.43 8.23 -6.56
C THR A 227 -1.21 6.71 -6.56
N PHE A 228 -0.73 6.18 -5.44
CA PHE A 228 -0.51 4.74 -5.22
C PHE A 228 -1.50 4.21 -4.20
N SER A 229 -1.98 2.98 -4.39
CA SER A 229 -2.89 2.33 -3.45
C SER A 229 -2.72 0.83 -3.39
N ILE A 230 -3.03 0.27 -2.22
CA ILE A 230 -3.01 -1.15 -1.92
C ILE A 230 -4.41 -1.55 -1.52
N TRP A 231 -4.88 -2.68 -2.08
CA TRP A 231 -6.19 -3.25 -1.83
C TRP A 231 -6.03 -4.71 -1.41
N ASP A 232 -6.92 -5.19 -0.56
CA ASP A 232 -7.02 -6.62 -0.25
C ASP A 232 -7.72 -7.40 -1.38
N ARG A 233 -8.00 -8.68 -1.16
CA ARG A 233 -8.66 -9.53 -2.16
C ARG A 233 -10.16 -9.27 -2.25
N GLU A 234 -10.73 -8.79 -1.17
CA GLU A 234 -12.13 -8.47 -0.97
C GLU A 234 -12.50 -7.10 -1.56
N GLY A 235 -11.50 -6.31 -1.96
CA GLY A 235 -11.68 -4.98 -2.54
C GLY A 235 -11.69 -3.85 -1.50
N THR A 236 -11.28 -4.13 -0.26
CA THR A 236 -11.05 -3.13 0.78
C THR A 236 -9.73 -2.43 0.52
N MET A 237 -9.72 -1.10 0.60
CA MET A 237 -8.49 -0.32 0.51
C MET A 237 -7.68 -0.50 1.80
N LEU A 238 -6.44 -0.97 1.67
CA LEU A 238 -5.51 -1.09 2.80
C LEU A 238 -4.67 0.17 2.98
N PHE A 239 -4.29 0.84 1.88
CA PHE A 239 -3.47 2.05 1.92
C PHE A 239 -3.65 2.89 0.65
N ALA A 240 -3.49 4.22 0.80
CA ALA A 240 -3.39 5.19 -0.28
C ALA A 240 -2.28 6.21 0.05
N SER A 241 -1.42 6.55 -0.93
CA SER A 241 -0.39 7.58 -0.74
C SER A 241 -0.99 8.99 -0.66
N SER A 242 -2.02 9.25 -1.46
CA SER A 242 -2.81 10.49 -1.49
C SER A 242 -4.28 10.13 -1.72
N PRO A 243 -5.08 9.92 -0.67
CA PRO A 243 -6.49 9.59 -0.83
C PRO A 243 -7.21 10.71 -1.57
N SER A 244 -7.88 10.37 -2.67
CA SER A 244 -8.75 11.27 -3.42
C SER A 244 -10.07 10.58 -3.75
N ASP A 245 -11.15 11.35 -3.85
CA ASP A 245 -12.48 10.83 -4.18
C ASP A 245 -12.53 10.13 -5.57
N ASP A 246 -11.54 10.40 -6.42
CA ASP A 246 -11.39 9.77 -7.75
C ASP A 246 -10.68 8.40 -7.70
N MET A 247 -10.23 7.94 -6.52
CA MET A 247 -9.65 6.62 -6.36
C MET A 247 -10.72 5.54 -6.46
N ARG A 248 -10.72 4.83 -7.59
CA ARG A 248 -11.63 3.70 -7.81
C ARG A 248 -10.99 2.41 -7.34
N SER A 249 -11.79 1.56 -6.71
CA SER A 249 -11.40 0.17 -6.47
C SER A 249 -11.08 -0.49 -7.82
N PRO A 250 -9.98 -1.25 -7.91
CA PRO A 250 -9.68 -1.99 -9.13
C PRO A 250 -10.86 -2.87 -9.51
N LEU A 251 -11.36 -2.72 -10.75
CA LEU A 251 -12.29 -3.68 -11.34
C LEU A 251 -11.68 -5.09 -11.23
N PRO A 252 -12.47 -6.17 -11.07
CA PRO A 252 -11.95 -7.52 -10.96
C PRO A 252 -11.04 -7.83 -12.16
N LEU A 253 -9.74 -7.82 -11.90
CA LEU A 253 -8.72 -7.94 -12.94
C LEU A 253 -8.80 -9.34 -13.55
N GLN A 254 -9.09 -9.40 -14.85
CA GLN A 254 -9.06 -10.65 -15.64
C GLN A 254 -7.63 -11.13 -15.93
N HIS A 255 -6.63 -10.24 -15.83
CA HIS A 255 -5.22 -10.51 -16.08
C HIS A 255 -4.35 -10.03 -14.91
N ASP A 256 -3.15 -10.61 -14.74
CA ASP A 256 -2.21 -10.28 -13.66
C ASP A 256 -1.67 -8.83 -13.75
N THR A 257 -1.70 -8.23 -14.95
CA THR A 257 -1.36 -6.82 -15.18
C THR A 257 -2.43 -6.18 -16.04
N TYR A 258 -2.90 -5.01 -15.66
CA TYR A 258 -3.91 -4.26 -16.40
C TYR A 258 -3.57 -2.77 -16.34
N HIS A 259 -3.73 -2.08 -17.46
CA HIS A 259 -3.72 -0.63 -17.48
C HIS A 259 -4.99 -0.12 -18.17
N GLU A 260 -5.54 0.96 -17.65
CA GLU A 260 -6.72 1.62 -18.22
C GLU A 260 -6.45 3.11 -18.34
N ARG A 261 -6.81 3.69 -19.48
CA ARG A 261 -6.85 5.13 -19.65
C ARG A 261 -8.29 5.60 -19.52
N ASN A 262 -8.57 6.42 -18.52
CA ASN A 262 -9.86 7.10 -18.38
C ASN A 262 -9.64 8.61 -18.45
N GLY A 263 -10.01 9.21 -19.58
CA GLY A 263 -9.77 10.62 -19.88
C GLY A 263 -8.26 10.95 -19.89
N ASN A 264 -7.84 11.77 -18.92
CA ASN A 264 -6.46 12.22 -18.73
C ASN A 264 -5.66 11.35 -17.75
N PHE A 265 -6.30 10.38 -17.10
CA PHE A 265 -5.66 9.54 -16.08
C PHE A 265 -5.29 8.17 -16.64
N PHE A 266 -4.15 7.68 -16.19
CA PHE A 266 -3.68 6.33 -16.42
C PHE A 266 -3.70 5.57 -15.11
N TYR A 267 -4.44 4.48 -15.09
CA TYR A 267 -4.50 3.56 -13.95
C TYR A 267 -3.70 2.32 -14.29
N PHE A 268 -2.84 1.91 -13.38
CA PHE A 268 -2.00 0.72 -13.52
C PHE A 268 -2.30 -0.21 -12.35
N TYR A 269 -2.58 -1.47 -12.67
CA TYR A 269 -2.94 -2.48 -11.71
C TYR A 269 -2.10 -3.73 -11.90
N LYS A 270 -1.71 -4.36 -10.80
CA LYS A 270 -1.05 -5.66 -10.79
C LYS A 270 -1.77 -6.55 -9.78
N LYS A 271 -2.44 -7.59 -10.28
CA LYS A 271 -3.01 -8.68 -9.48
C LYS A 271 -2.00 -9.81 -9.44
N ARG A 272 -1.91 -10.53 -8.31
CA ARG A 272 -1.20 -11.79 -8.28
C ARG A 272 -2.11 -12.93 -7.85
N GLY A 273 -2.15 -13.97 -8.69
CA GLY A 273 -2.89 -15.21 -8.48
C GLY A 273 -2.52 -15.93 -7.17
N GLY A 274 -3.54 -16.57 -6.59
CA GLY A 274 -3.55 -17.18 -5.25
C GLY A 274 -2.71 -18.44 -5.04
N HIS A 275 -1.52 -18.57 -5.66
CA HIS A 275 -0.57 -19.60 -5.28
C HIS A 275 0.60 -19.00 -4.52
N ARG A 276 0.50 -19.14 -3.19
CA ARG A 276 1.45 -18.70 -2.16
C ARG A 276 1.53 -17.20 -1.94
N LEU A 277 0.51 -16.68 -1.28
CA LEU A 277 0.55 -15.68 -0.21
C LEU A 277 -0.88 -15.62 0.32
N HIS A 278 -1.18 -16.32 1.41
CA HIS A 278 -2.41 -16.01 2.15
C HIS A 278 -2.12 -14.74 2.93
N LEU A 279 -2.46 -13.60 2.32
CA LEU A 279 -2.90 -12.42 3.07
C LEU A 279 -4.27 -12.74 3.67
#